data_AF-A0A2E6TYC1-F1
#
_entry.id   AF-A0A2E6TYC1-F1
#
_cell.length_a   1.000
_cell.length_b   1.000
_cell.length_c   1.000
_cell.angle_alpha   90.00
_cell.angle_beta   90.00
_cell.angle_gamma   90.00
#
_symmetry.space_group_name_H-M   'P 1'
#
loop_
_entity.id
_entity.type
_entity.pdbx_description
1 polymer ?
#
loop_
_entity_poly.entity_id
_entity_poly.type
_entity_poly.pdbx_seq_one_letter_code
_entity_poly.pdbx_strand_id
1 'polypeptide(L)'
;MKLLKEIIDQWGFVTAEQCAELAQYFPQTELIIQWGWMPREPMHADLVAQRIKEVEDSKLDYVRQVFIKSESFRKLKSVLGVV
;
A
#
# COMPACT_ATOMS: atom_id res chain seq x y z
N MET A 1 -7.29 -12.61 -9.17
CA MET A 1 -5.88 -12.50 -9.62
C MET A 1 -5.58 -11.24 -10.44
N LYS A 2 -6.55 -10.35 -10.71
CA LYS A 2 -6.26 -9.07 -11.40
C LYS A 2 -5.51 -8.08 -10.50
N LEU A 3 -5.96 -7.92 -9.25
CA LEU A 3 -5.34 -7.04 -8.24
C LEU A 3 -3.80 -7.12 -8.20
N LEU A 4 -3.23 -8.29 -7.92
CA LEU A 4 -1.77 -8.44 -7.78
C LEU A 4 -1.01 -8.18 -9.10
N LYS A 5 -1.62 -8.48 -10.25
CA LYS A 5 -1.02 -8.19 -11.56
C LYS A 5 -1.03 -6.68 -11.84
N GLU A 6 -2.14 -6.03 -11.57
CA GLU A 6 -2.28 -4.57 -11.72
C GLU A 6 -1.30 -3.83 -10.81
N ILE A 7 -1.14 -4.27 -9.56
CA ILE A 7 -0.16 -3.68 -8.64
C ILE A 7 1.28 -3.88 -9.16
N ILE A 8 1.58 -5.02 -9.81
CA ILE A 8 2.88 -5.23 -10.46
C ILE A 8 3.08 -4.27 -11.63
N ASP A 9 2.07 -4.12 -12.48
CA ASP A 9 2.10 -3.20 -13.63
C ASP A 9 2.22 -1.73 -13.17
N GLN A 10 1.68 -1.42 -11.98
CA GLN A 10 1.82 -0.13 -11.29
C GLN A 10 3.10 -0.03 -10.46
N TRP A 11 4.09 -0.91 -10.65
CA TRP A 11 5.38 -0.86 -9.95
C TRP A 11 5.29 -0.91 -8.42
N GLY A 12 4.23 -1.52 -7.88
CA GLY A 12 3.98 -1.65 -6.45
C GLY A 12 3.20 -0.50 -5.83
N PHE A 13 2.86 0.55 -6.59
CA PHE A 13 1.92 1.57 -6.11
C PHE A 13 0.51 0.99 -6.02
N VAL A 14 -0.24 1.45 -5.02
CA VAL A 14 -1.61 0.98 -4.76
C VAL A 14 -2.58 2.16 -4.70
N THR A 15 -3.74 1.98 -5.31
CA THR A 15 -4.86 2.91 -5.22
C THR A 15 -5.70 2.66 -3.96
N ALA A 16 -6.60 3.58 -3.61
CA ALA A 16 -7.52 3.39 -2.49
C ALA A 16 -8.39 2.14 -2.63
N GLU A 17 -8.87 1.86 -3.84
CA GLU A 17 -9.66 0.64 -4.15
C GLU A 17 -8.84 -0.62 -3.94
N GLN A 18 -7.58 -0.63 -4.44
CA GLN A 18 -6.67 -1.76 -4.27
C GLN A 18 -6.26 -1.93 -2.80
N CYS A 19 -6.10 -0.85 -2.03
CA CYS A 19 -5.90 -0.92 -0.59
C CYS A 19 -7.08 -1.59 0.11
N ALA A 20 -8.33 -1.27 -0.28
CA ALA A 20 -9.51 -1.91 0.28
C ALA A 20 -9.57 -3.41 -0.05
N GLU A 21 -9.26 -3.78 -1.30
CA GLU A 21 -9.17 -5.20 -1.68
C GLU A 21 -8.02 -5.91 -0.94
N LEU A 22 -6.87 -5.26 -0.78
CA LEU A 22 -5.75 -5.80 0.00
C LEU A 22 -6.14 -5.97 1.46
N ALA A 23 -6.84 -5.01 2.07
CA ALA A 23 -7.36 -5.14 3.43
C ALA A 23 -8.30 -6.35 3.59
N GLN A 24 -9.11 -6.64 2.56
CA GLN A 24 -10.06 -7.76 2.59
C GLN A 24 -9.38 -9.12 2.41
N TYR A 25 -8.47 -9.26 1.45
CA TYR A 25 -7.87 -10.55 1.10
C TYR A 25 -6.51 -10.81 1.77
N PHE A 26 -5.76 -9.75 2.03
CA PHE A 26 -4.39 -9.80 2.54
C PHE A 26 -4.14 -8.70 3.60
N PRO A 27 -4.90 -8.66 4.71
CA PRO A 27 -4.88 -7.56 5.68
C PRO A 27 -3.48 -7.27 6.23
N GLN A 28 -2.68 -8.31 6.46
CA GLN A 28 -1.32 -8.20 7.01
C GLN A 28 -0.26 -7.79 5.98
N THR A 29 -0.66 -7.40 4.76
CA THR A 29 0.30 -6.91 3.76
C THR A 29 0.91 -5.62 4.24
N GLU A 30 2.24 -5.59 4.36
CA GLU A 30 2.99 -4.39 4.74
C GLU A 30 3.03 -3.41 3.55
N LEU A 31 2.32 -2.30 3.71
CA LEU A 31 2.28 -1.16 2.81
C LEU A 31 3.08 0.00 3.43
N ILE A 32 3.65 0.83 2.57
CA ILE A 32 4.34 2.05 2.98
C ILE A 32 3.48 3.24 2.59
N ILE A 33 3.07 4.02 3.59
CA ILE A 33 2.43 5.31 3.37
C ILE A 33 3.54 6.34 3.22
N GLN A 34 3.53 7.06 2.10
CA GLN A 34 4.34 8.25 1.93
C GLN A 34 3.45 9.47 2.09
N TRP A 35 3.74 10.22 3.14
CA TRP A 35 3.10 11.49 3.45
C TRP A 35 3.72 12.65 2.65
N GLY A 36 3.12 13.83 2.75
CA GLY A 36 3.62 15.07 2.14
C GLY A 36 4.89 15.59 2.82
N TRP A 37 4.93 15.55 4.16
CA TRP A 37 6.01 16.09 4.98
C TRP A 37 6.55 15.09 6.02
N MET A 38 5.69 14.26 6.59
CA MET A 38 6.03 13.25 7.58
C MET A 38 6.90 12.12 6.99
N PRO A 39 7.72 11.46 7.83
CA PRO A 39 8.53 10.32 7.38
C PRO A 39 7.65 9.16 6.92
N ARG A 40 8.16 8.37 5.98
CA ARG A 40 7.45 7.19 5.47
C ARG A 40 7.07 6.25 6.62
N GLU A 41 5.83 5.78 6.60
CA GLU A 41 5.26 4.99 7.67
C GLU A 41 4.86 3.60 7.14
N PRO A 42 5.46 2.51 7.65
CA PRO A 42 4.99 1.16 7.34
C PRO A 42 3.69 0.87 8.11
N MET A 43 2.71 0.31 7.42
CA MET A 43 1.39 0.02 7.96
C MET A 43 0.81 -1.22 7.29
N HIS A 44 -0.03 -1.96 8.02
CA HIS A 44 -0.78 -3.07 7.44
C HIS A 44 -1.94 -2.55 6.58
N ALA A 45 -2.28 -3.29 5.52
CA ALA A 45 -3.29 -2.87 4.55
C ALA A 45 -4.66 -2.57 5.18
N ASP A 46 -5.05 -3.32 6.22
CA ASP A 46 -6.28 -3.10 6.99
C ASP A 46 -6.28 -1.78 7.78
N LEU A 47 -5.11 -1.31 8.21
CA LEU A 47 -4.96 -0.09 9.01
C LEU A 47 -4.64 1.16 8.17
N VAL A 48 -4.19 1.01 6.92
CA VAL A 48 -3.78 2.15 6.06
C VAL A 48 -4.90 3.19 5.92
N ALA A 49 -6.11 2.75 5.60
CA ALA A 49 -7.23 3.68 5.36
C ALA A 49 -7.59 4.45 6.62
N GLN A 50 -7.62 3.77 7.77
CA GLN A 50 -7.86 4.41 9.06
C GLN A 50 -6.75 5.42 9.38
N ARG A 51 -5.49 5.03 9.20
CA ARG A 51 -4.34 5.88 9.52
C ARG A 51 -4.31 7.16 8.69
N ILE A 52 -4.58 7.06 7.38
CA ILE A 52 -4.65 8.23 6.50
C ILE A 52 -5.73 9.19 7.00
N LYS A 53 -6.92 8.68 7.29
CA LYS A 53 -8.03 9.49 7.79
C LYS A 53 -7.68 10.21 9.09
N GLU A 54 -7.08 9.51 10.05
CA GLU A 54 -6.66 10.11 11.33
C GLU A 54 -5.67 11.27 11.14
N VAL A 55 -4.70 11.13 10.24
CA VAL A 55 -3.68 12.16 9.96
C VAL A 55 -4.29 13.37 9.25
N GLU A 56 -5.16 13.13 8.26
CA GLU A 56 -5.84 14.19 7.49
C GLU A 56 -6.86 14.95 8.35
N ASP A 57 -7.66 14.24 9.16
CA ASP A 57 -8.61 14.86 10.09
C ASP A 57 -7.91 15.74 11.15
N SER A 58 -6.69 15.33 11.54
CA SER A 58 -5.84 16.10 12.46
C SER A 58 -5.13 17.29 11.79
N LYS A 59 -5.27 17.46 10.47
CA LYS A 59 -4.56 18.47 9.65
C LYS A 59 -3.04 18.47 9.83
N LEU A 60 -2.47 17.32 10.19
CA LEU A 60 -1.03 17.18 10.41
C LEU A 60 -0.28 17.06 9.09
N ASP A 61 -0.82 16.28 8.16
CA ASP A 61 -0.26 16.05 6.83
C ASP A 61 -1.35 15.48 5.90
N TYR A 62 -0.97 15.15 4.66
CA TYR A 62 -1.80 14.48 3.68
C TYR A 62 -1.06 13.29 3.06
N VAL A 63 -1.80 12.31 2.53
CA VAL A 63 -1.19 11.19 1.83
C VAL A 63 -0.72 11.59 0.43
N ARG A 64 0.54 11.32 0.09
CA ARG A 64 1.09 11.55 -1.25
C ARG A 64 0.94 10.31 -2.13
N GLN A 65 1.30 9.15 -1.60
CA GLN A 65 1.23 7.87 -2.29
C GLN A 65 1.35 6.70 -1.31
N VAL A 66 0.80 5.55 -1.67
CA VAL A 66 0.95 4.29 -0.93
C VAL A 66 1.52 3.23 -1.86
N PHE A 67 2.45 2.42 -1.36
CA PHE A 67 3.08 1.37 -2.16
C PHE A 67 3.52 0.17 -1.32
N ILE A 68 3.65 -0.99 -1.96
CA ILE A 68 4.18 -2.21 -1.35
C ILE A 68 5.67 -2.06 -1.06
N LYS A 69 6.11 -2.53 0.10
CA LYS A 69 7.54 -2.61 0.44
C LYS A 69 8.32 -3.40 -0.61
N SER A 70 9.47 -2.89 -1.03
CA SER A 70 10.22 -3.45 -2.16
C SER A 70 10.58 -4.93 -2.02
N GLU A 71 10.83 -5.41 -0.80
CA GLU A 71 11.10 -6.83 -0.52
C GLU A 71 9.87 -7.71 -0.78
N SER A 72 8.70 -7.28 -0.27
CA SER A 72 7.41 -7.94 -0.51
C SER A 72 7.06 -7.92 -1.99
N PHE A 73 7.35 -6.82 -2.68
CA PHE A 73 7.13 -6.69 -4.12
C PHE A 73 8.00 -7.66 -4.94
N ARG A 74 9.29 -7.82 -4.59
CA ARG A 74 10.17 -8.81 -5.25
C ARG A 74 9.69 -10.23 -5.02
N LYS A 75 9.26 -10.56 -3.79
CA LYS A 75 8.66 -11.87 -3.48
C LYS A 75 7.39 -12.11 -4.32
N LEU A 76 6.53 -11.10 -4.43
CA LEU A 76 5.31 -11.17 -5.23
C LEU A 76 5.62 -11.46 -6.71
N LYS A 77 6.57 -10.74 -7.30
CA LYS A 77 7.06 -10.99 -8.67
C LYS A 77 7.59 -12.41 -8.85
N SER A 78 8.41 -12.89 -7.91
CA SER A 78 8.96 -14.24 -7.95
C SER A 78 7.88 -15.32 -7.90
N VAL A 79 6.87 -15.18 -7.04
CA VAL A 79 5.77 -16.16 -6.90
C VAL A 79 4.89 -16.17 -8.15
N LEU A 80 4.68 -15.01 -8.77
CA LEU A 80 3.87 -14.88 -9.98
C LEU A 80 4.64 -15.15 -11.28
N GLY A 81 5.92 -15.51 -11.20
CA GLY A 81 6.77 -15.82 -12.36
C GLY A 81 7.07 -14.60 -13.25
N VAL A 82 6.94 -13.39 -12.72
CA VAL A 82 7.25 -12.15 -13.42
C VAL A 82 8.71 -11.81 -13.15
N VAL A 83 9.58 -12.06 -14.14
CA VAL A 83 11.03 -11.79 -14.11
C VAL A 83 11.31 -10.36 -14.54
#